data_AF-A0A7S0HVU5-F1
#
_entry.id   AF-A0A7S0HVU5-F1
#
_cell.length_a   1.000
_cell.length_b   1.000
_cell.length_c   1.000
_cell.angle_alpha   90.00
_cell.angle_beta   90.00
_cell.angle_gamma   90.00
#
_symmetry.space_group_name_H-M   'P 1'
#
loop_
_entity.id
_entity.type
_entity.pdbx_description
1 polymer ?
#
loop_
_entity_poly.entity_id
_entity_poly.type
_entity_poly.pdbx_seq_one_letter_code
_entity_poly.pdbx_strand_id
1 'polypeptide(L)'
;AANGGEASASVDFAFYKTFWELQQAFSKPAAVSGAAWVPTMARLQEVLEVFGSFEGTEAATAEEAGEGGAQEAAAAAEEMAMEVEGEGEMLSEVYFAKFLTSAKLINLQLRDVYFRRHVLVQILMFLQTAAAQDKLLAAQHTRIEEMEARANDLLAATAPNGALFAATVRATLQREKHWADWKRAGCVAFDKAAVELSGQKRKAAAVGRSKRMQLGNSQLTKLWNMGSNSLEDIAANAAKSGVPSLVDFLKPVVEQMDPAAGIEEEYKLKNDKAYCWKALRLMAKKDVSLLSKVSAPGGSLEAAVKYMDDKLKGELKEEKEESALAPPDAADVPDAPADPVEA
;
A
#
# COMPACT_ATOMS: atom_id res chain seq x y z
N ALA A 1 5.31 18.28 -50.56
CA ALA A 1 4.23 17.42 -51.06
C ALA A 1 4.10 16.21 -50.16
N ALA A 2 3.09 16.22 -49.29
CA ALA A 2 2.47 15.04 -48.69
C ALA A 2 1.17 15.56 -48.06
N ASN A 3 0.12 15.61 -48.89
CA ASN A 3 -1.24 15.84 -48.47
C ASN A 3 -1.66 14.66 -47.57
N GLY A 4 -1.78 14.91 -46.27
CA GLY A 4 -2.57 14.08 -45.36
C GLY A 4 -3.87 14.82 -45.08
N GLY A 5 -4.78 14.83 -46.05
CA GLY A 5 -6.13 15.34 -45.84
C GLY A 5 -6.86 14.43 -44.87
N GLU A 6 -6.83 14.76 -43.58
CA GLU A 6 -7.84 14.29 -42.65
C GLU A 6 -9.17 14.84 -43.14
N ALA A 7 -9.97 13.97 -43.76
CA ALA A 7 -11.35 14.28 -44.08
C ALA A 7 -12.00 14.81 -42.80
N SER A 8 -12.38 16.09 -42.78
CA SER A 8 -13.19 16.68 -41.73
C SER A 8 -14.46 15.84 -41.67
N ALA A 9 -14.53 14.87 -40.76
CA ALA A 9 -15.69 14.04 -40.55
C ALA A 9 -16.86 15.01 -40.36
N SER A 10 -17.82 14.99 -41.29
CA SER A 10 -18.98 15.88 -41.25
C SER A 10 -19.62 15.75 -39.87
N VAL A 11 -19.63 16.85 -39.11
CA VAL A 11 -20.18 16.85 -37.76
C VAL A 11 -21.68 16.58 -37.88
N ASP A 12 -22.13 15.44 -37.36
CA ASP A 12 -23.56 15.19 -37.22
C ASP A 12 -24.10 16.07 -36.08
N PHE A 13 -24.59 17.24 -36.48
CA PHE A 13 -25.15 18.21 -35.55
C PHE A 13 -26.48 17.71 -34.94
N ALA A 14 -27.20 16.83 -35.63
CA ALA A 14 -28.43 16.25 -35.10
C ALA A 14 -28.11 15.33 -33.93
N PHE A 15 -27.17 14.40 -34.12
CA PHE A 15 -26.69 13.53 -33.05
C PHE A 15 -26.09 14.33 -31.89
N TYR A 16 -25.23 15.32 -32.18
CA TYR A 16 -24.65 16.19 -31.15
C TYR A 16 -25.74 16.83 -30.27
N LYS A 17 -26.81 17.33 -30.89
CA LYS A 17 -27.95 17.92 -30.18
C LYS A 17 -28.69 16.86 -29.36
N THR A 18 -28.99 15.69 -29.93
CA THR A 18 -29.60 14.55 -29.22
C THR A 18 -28.79 14.17 -27.98
N PHE A 19 -27.48 14.00 -28.15
CA PHE A 19 -26.56 13.58 -27.10
C PHE A 19 -26.50 14.58 -25.93
N TRP A 20 -26.31 15.88 -26.21
CA TRP A 20 -26.18 16.86 -25.13
C TRP A 20 -27.51 17.29 -24.51
N GLU A 21 -28.64 17.15 -25.21
CA GLU A 21 -29.96 17.30 -24.61
C GLU A 21 -30.20 16.25 -23.52
N LEU A 22 -29.63 15.05 -23.67
CA LEU A 22 -29.72 14.00 -22.66
C LEU A 22 -29.04 14.38 -21.34
N GLN A 23 -27.99 15.21 -21.37
CA GLN A 23 -27.31 15.67 -20.15
C GLN A 23 -28.24 16.47 -19.22
N GLN A 24 -29.24 17.15 -19.79
CA GLN A 24 -30.26 17.84 -19.01
C GLN A 24 -31.14 16.86 -18.23
N ALA A 25 -31.46 15.71 -18.84
CA ALA A 25 -32.21 14.63 -18.20
C ALA A 25 -31.39 14.01 -17.05
N PHE A 26 -30.09 13.77 -17.25
CA PHE A 26 -29.20 13.27 -16.20
C PHE A 26 -29.05 14.23 -15.02
N SER A 27 -29.04 15.54 -15.30
CA SER A 27 -28.93 16.56 -14.26
C SER A 27 -30.19 16.69 -13.41
N LYS A 28 -31.36 16.34 -13.94
CA LYS A 28 -32.66 16.40 -13.25
C LYS A 28 -33.51 15.16 -13.52
N PRO A 29 -33.15 13.98 -12.97
CA PRO A 29 -33.83 12.73 -13.28
C PRO A 29 -35.33 12.74 -12.92
N ALA A 30 -35.70 13.39 -11.82
CA ALA A 30 -37.09 13.51 -11.36
C ALA A 30 -37.99 14.31 -12.33
N ALA A 31 -37.41 15.14 -13.20
CA ALA A 31 -38.17 15.88 -14.21
C ALA A 31 -38.54 15.02 -15.43
N VAL A 32 -37.92 13.84 -15.58
CA VAL A 32 -38.21 12.91 -16.68
C VAL A 32 -39.43 12.06 -16.34
N SER A 33 -40.61 12.66 -16.48
CA SER A 33 -41.90 11.98 -16.34
C SER A 33 -42.92 12.54 -17.32
N GLY A 34 -44.05 11.85 -17.50
CA GLY A 34 -45.12 12.28 -18.40
C GLY A 34 -44.64 12.49 -19.84
N ALA A 35 -44.83 13.71 -20.38
CA ALA A 35 -44.49 14.04 -21.76
C ALA A 35 -42.97 13.99 -22.06
N ALA A 36 -42.11 14.16 -21.05
CA ALA A 36 -40.66 14.11 -21.23
C ALA A 36 -40.10 12.68 -21.33
N TRP A 37 -40.86 11.68 -20.91
CA TRP A 37 -40.42 10.28 -20.85
C TRP A 37 -40.04 9.73 -22.23
N VAL A 38 -40.99 9.78 -23.18
CA VAL A 38 -40.84 9.16 -24.50
C VAL A 38 -39.66 9.76 -25.28
N PRO A 39 -39.52 11.10 -25.38
CA PRO A 39 -38.35 11.69 -26.04
C PRO A 39 -37.03 11.30 -25.38
N THR A 40 -36.94 11.28 -24.05
CA THR A 40 -35.69 10.92 -23.36
C THR A 40 -35.30 9.47 -23.62
N MET A 41 -36.26 8.53 -23.58
CA MET A 41 -35.98 7.12 -23.86
C MET A 41 -35.59 6.88 -25.32
N ALA A 42 -36.15 7.62 -26.27
CA ALA A 42 -35.75 7.57 -27.68
C ALA A 42 -34.31 8.05 -27.88
N ARG A 43 -33.93 9.17 -27.25
CA ARG A 43 -32.54 9.69 -27.29
C ARG A 43 -31.55 8.73 -26.65
N LEU A 44 -31.92 8.12 -25.52
CA LEU A 44 -31.10 7.09 -24.89
C LEU A 44 -30.87 5.92 -25.83
N GLN A 45 -31.91 5.44 -26.50
CA GLN A 45 -31.79 4.35 -27.47
C GLN A 45 -30.85 4.73 -28.62
N GLU A 46 -31.02 5.92 -29.21
CA GLU A 46 -30.15 6.41 -30.28
C GLU A 46 -28.68 6.46 -29.84
N VAL A 47 -28.39 6.94 -28.63
CA VAL A 47 -27.02 6.98 -28.08
C VAL A 47 -26.46 5.57 -27.86
N LEU A 48 -27.24 4.64 -27.31
CA LEU A 48 -26.80 3.25 -27.13
C LEU A 48 -26.58 2.53 -28.46
N GLU A 49 -27.38 2.81 -29.48
CA GLU A 49 -27.21 2.28 -30.84
C GLU A 49 -25.90 2.79 -31.47
N VAL A 50 -25.62 4.09 -31.34
CA VAL A 50 -24.34 4.67 -31.78
C VAL A 50 -23.17 4.04 -31.04
N PHE A 51 -23.27 3.83 -29.71
CA PHE A 51 -22.21 3.17 -28.95
C PHE A 51 -22.03 1.70 -29.38
N GLY A 52 -23.11 1.01 -29.73
CA GLY A 52 -23.09 -0.35 -30.28
C GLY A 52 -22.29 -0.48 -31.57
N SER A 53 -22.25 0.57 -32.40
CA SER A 53 -21.42 0.57 -33.62
C SER A 53 -19.91 0.46 -33.35
N PHE A 54 -19.47 0.74 -32.12
CA PHE A 54 -18.06 0.64 -31.71
C PHE A 54 -17.68 -0.71 -31.08
N GLU A 55 -18.65 -1.57 -30.70
CA GLU A 55 -18.40 -2.86 -30.03
C GLU A 55 -17.45 -3.76 -30.86
N GLY A 56 -17.59 -3.77 -32.19
CA GLY A 56 -16.77 -4.62 -33.08
C GLY A 56 -15.37 -4.07 -33.37
N THR A 57 -15.18 -2.76 -33.29
CA THR A 57 -13.88 -2.12 -33.56
C THR A 57 -12.88 -2.41 -32.44
N GLU A 58 -13.36 -2.57 -31.22
CA GLU A 58 -12.54 -2.82 -30.03
C GLU A 58 -12.22 -4.29 -29.81
N ALA A 59 -13.14 -5.19 -30.19
CA ALA A 59 -12.90 -6.63 -30.19
C ALA A 59 -11.73 -6.99 -31.12
N ALA A 60 -11.63 -6.34 -32.30
CA ALA A 60 -10.50 -6.54 -33.22
C ALA A 60 -9.16 -6.09 -32.62
N THR A 61 -9.13 -4.97 -31.87
CA THR A 61 -7.92 -4.51 -31.18
C THR A 61 -7.56 -5.38 -29.96
N ALA A 62 -8.54 -6.06 -29.36
CA ALA A 62 -8.33 -7.01 -28.27
C ALA A 62 -7.90 -8.40 -28.77
N GLU A 63 -8.37 -8.84 -29.94
CA GLU A 63 -7.94 -10.09 -30.59
C GLU A 63 -6.52 -10.02 -31.17
N GLU A 64 -6.07 -8.86 -31.67
CA GLU A 64 -4.66 -8.64 -32.02
C GLU A 64 -3.73 -8.72 -30.79
N ALA A 65 -4.27 -8.55 -29.58
CA ALA A 65 -3.59 -8.76 -28.30
C ALA A 65 -3.84 -10.17 -27.70
N GLY A 66 -4.15 -11.17 -28.55
CA GLY A 66 -4.49 -12.53 -28.16
C GLY A 66 -3.40 -13.28 -27.38
N GLU A 67 -3.87 -14.06 -26.39
CA GLU A 67 -3.30 -15.14 -25.55
C GLU A 67 -1.89 -15.01 -24.92
N GLY A 68 -0.95 -14.26 -25.50
CA GLY A 68 0.29 -13.82 -24.83
C GLY A 68 0.14 -12.46 -24.14
N GLY A 69 -0.74 -11.60 -24.69
CA GLY A 69 -0.90 -10.20 -24.27
C GLY A 69 -1.60 -10.00 -22.93
N ALA A 70 -2.42 -10.95 -22.45
CA ALA A 70 -3.07 -10.82 -21.14
C ALA A 70 -2.07 -10.98 -19.98
N GLN A 71 -1.06 -11.83 -20.16
CA GLN A 71 0.00 -12.05 -19.18
C GLN A 71 1.10 -11.00 -19.30
N GLU A 72 1.39 -10.51 -20.51
CA GLU A 72 2.26 -9.34 -20.73
C GLU A 72 1.60 -8.02 -20.30
N ALA A 73 0.28 -7.83 -20.42
CA ALA A 73 -0.41 -6.63 -19.95
C ALA A 73 -0.56 -6.62 -18.42
N ALA A 74 -0.74 -7.79 -17.80
CA ALA A 74 -0.69 -7.93 -16.35
C ALA A 74 0.74 -7.72 -15.82
N ALA A 75 1.75 -8.27 -16.50
CA ALA A 75 3.17 -8.05 -16.17
C ALA A 75 3.59 -6.60 -16.42
N ALA A 76 3.14 -5.96 -17.50
CA ALA A 76 3.41 -4.55 -17.80
C ALA A 76 2.67 -3.61 -16.85
N ALA A 77 1.48 -3.97 -16.36
CA ALA A 77 0.80 -3.22 -15.31
C ALA A 77 1.49 -3.37 -13.94
N GLU A 78 2.10 -4.54 -13.67
CA GLU A 78 2.88 -4.80 -12.46
C GLU A 78 4.30 -4.18 -12.53
N GLU A 79 4.91 -4.15 -13.72
CA GLU A 79 6.19 -3.49 -14.04
C GLU A 79 6.03 -1.96 -14.02
N MET A 80 4.95 -1.42 -14.60
CA MET A 80 4.63 0.02 -14.53
C MET A 80 4.24 0.48 -13.12
N ALA A 81 3.76 -0.42 -12.26
CA ALA A 81 3.57 -0.14 -10.84
C ALA A 81 4.87 -0.24 -10.02
N MET A 82 5.91 -0.90 -10.55
CA MET A 82 7.21 -1.10 -9.90
C MET A 82 8.30 -0.13 -10.37
N GLU A 83 8.15 0.50 -11.55
CA GLU A 83 9.10 1.48 -12.12
C GLU A 83 8.76 2.97 -11.83
N VAL A 84 8.23 3.30 -10.65
CA VAL A 84 8.00 4.72 -10.24
C VAL A 84 9.25 5.37 -9.60
N GLU A 85 10.44 4.89 -9.92
CA GLU A 85 11.72 5.54 -9.54
C GLU A 85 12.63 5.81 -10.76
N GLY A 86 12.05 6.32 -11.86
CA GLY A 86 12.80 6.74 -13.03
C GLY A 86 12.19 7.97 -13.69
N GLU A 87 12.95 9.06 -13.74
CA GLU A 87 12.63 10.30 -14.44
C GLU A 87 12.43 10.06 -15.95
N GLY A 88 11.21 9.74 -16.35
CA GLY A 88 10.74 9.80 -17.72
C GLY A 88 9.48 10.66 -17.75
N GLU A 89 9.38 11.58 -18.70
CA GLU A 89 8.17 12.35 -18.98
C GLU A 89 6.98 11.40 -19.21
N MET A 90 6.31 10.99 -18.14
CA MET A 90 4.92 10.56 -18.22
C MET A 90 4.23 11.69 -18.94
N LEU A 91 3.64 11.42 -20.11
CA LEU A 91 2.55 12.23 -20.61
C LEU A 91 1.52 12.23 -19.48
N SER A 92 1.61 13.22 -18.58
CA SER A 92 0.70 13.40 -17.46
C SER A 92 -0.67 13.25 -18.06
N GLU A 93 -1.43 12.20 -17.71
CA GLU A 93 -2.77 12.03 -18.22
C GLU A 93 -3.49 13.35 -18.00
N VAL A 94 -3.73 14.09 -19.09
CA VAL A 94 -4.21 15.46 -18.99
C VAL A 94 -5.61 15.37 -18.41
N TYR A 95 -5.74 15.72 -17.14
CA TYR A 95 -6.98 15.55 -16.42
C TYR A 95 -8.00 16.59 -16.86
N PHE A 96 -9.08 16.13 -17.48
CA PHE A 96 -10.22 16.97 -17.84
C PHE A 96 -11.32 16.85 -16.78
N ALA A 97 -11.49 17.89 -15.96
CA ALA A 97 -12.51 17.91 -14.92
C ALA A 97 -13.96 17.96 -15.45
N LYS A 98 -14.15 18.37 -16.71
CA LYS A 98 -15.47 18.57 -17.33
C LYS A 98 -15.47 18.08 -18.77
N PHE A 99 -16.65 17.72 -19.25
CA PHE A 99 -16.85 17.37 -20.66
C PHE A 99 -16.57 18.55 -21.60
N LEU A 100 -15.92 18.26 -22.72
CA LEU A 100 -15.68 19.24 -23.79
C LEU A 100 -16.88 19.25 -24.73
N THR A 101 -17.82 20.17 -24.55
CA THR A 101 -19.07 20.26 -25.31
C THR A 101 -18.89 20.95 -26.67
N SER A 102 -17.78 20.70 -27.38
CA SER A 102 -17.58 21.26 -28.72
C SER A 102 -18.11 20.27 -29.75
N ALA A 103 -19.00 20.73 -30.65
CA ALA A 103 -19.54 19.87 -31.71
C ALA A 103 -18.45 19.31 -32.64
N LYS A 104 -17.32 20.01 -32.79
CA LYS A 104 -16.18 19.54 -33.58
C LYS A 104 -15.45 18.34 -32.95
N LEU A 105 -15.59 18.15 -31.64
CA LEU A 105 -14.90 17.10 -30.88
C LEU A 105 -15.71 15.82 -30.73
N ILE A 106 -17.02 15.84 -31.05
CA ILE A 106 -17.90 14.71 -30.73
C ILE A 106 -17.43 13.38 -31.33
N ASN A 107 -16.98 13.39 -32.60
CA ASN A 107 -16.46 12.20 -33.26
C ASN A 107 -15.17 11.67 -32.61
N LEU A 108 -14.33 12.57 -32.07
CA LEU A 108 -13.12 12.19 -31.35
C LEU A 108 -13.46 11.62 -29.97
N GLN A 109 -14.40 12.25 -29.26
CA GLN A 109 -14.89 11.79 -27.96
C GLN A 109 -15.59 10.43 -28.04
N LEU A 110 -16.38 10.17 -29.09
CA LEU A 110 -17.04 8.88 -29.26
C LEU A 110 -16.05 7.73 -29.45
N ARG A 111 -14.89 8.00 -30.06
CA ARG A 111 -13.81 7.01 -30.19
C ARG A 111 -13.11 6.74 -28.85
N ASP A 112 -13.07 7.73 -27.96
CA ASP A 112 -12.50 7.60 -26.62
C ASP A 112 -13.31 6.62 -25.76
N VAL A 113 -12.61 5.57 -25.33
CA VAL A 113 -13.08 4.50 -24.46
C VAL A 113 -13.53 5.03 -23.11
N TYR A 114 -12.75 5.91 -22.49
CA TYR A 114 -13.08 6.47 -21.18
C TYR A 114 -14.32 7.32 -21.29
N PHE A 115 -14.43 8.16 -22.33
CA PHE A 115 -15.64 8.95 -22.56
C PHE A 115 -16.89 8.06 -22.65
N ARG A 116 -16.85 6.98 -23.45
CA ARG A 116 -17.96 6.02 -23.54
C ARG A 116 -18.30 5.38 -22.20
N ARG A 117 -17.29 4.96 -21.41
CA ARG A 117 -17.50 4.44 -20.04
C ARG A 117 -18.19 5.43 -19.13
N HIS A 118 -17.74 6.68 -19.12
CA HIS A 118 -18.35 7.73 -18.29
C HIS A 118 -19.83 7.93 -18.64
N VAL A 119 -20.16 7.98 -19.94
CA VAL A 119 -21.53 8.17 -20.41
C VAL A 119 -22.40 6.95 -20.08
N LEU A 120 -21.91 5.73 -20.31
CA LEU A 120 -22.63 4.49 -19.97
C LEU A 120 -22.93 4.40 -18.47
N VAL A 121 -21.96 4.75 -17.61
CA VAL A 121 -22.17 4.81 -16.16
C VAL A 121 -23.21 5.87 -15.78
N GLN A 122 -23.19 7.05 -16.41
CA GLN A 122 -24.22 8.08 -16.20
C GLN A 122 -25.61 7.60 -16.63
N ILE A 123 -25.71 6.87 -17.75
CA ILE A 123 -26.96 6.24 -18.20
C ILE A 123 -27.47 5.25 -17.14
N LEU A 124 -26.62 4.36 -16.64
CA LEU A 124 -27.01 3.37 -15.61
C LEU A 124 -27.48 4.04 -14.31
N MET A 125 -26.77 5.07 -13.83
CA MET A 125 -27.18 5.86 -12.66
C MET A 125 -28.54 6.54 -12.87
N PHE A 126 -28.76 7.10 -14.07
CA PHE A 126 -30.03 7.72 -14.43
C PHE A 126 -31.17 6.71 -14.48
N LEU A 127 -30.97 5.56 -15.13
CA LEU A 127 -31.97 4.50 -15.25
C LEU A 127 -32.37 3.95 -13.86
N GLN A 128 -31.40 3.73 -12.96
CA GLN A 128 -31.67 3.34 -11.58
C GLN A 128 -32.50 4.39 -10.82
N THR A 129 -32.19 5.67 -11.02
CA THR A 129 -32.94 6.77 -10.39
C THR A 129 -34.36 6.88 -10.97
N ALA A 130 -34.51 6.71 -12.29
CA ALA A 130 -35.79 6.71 -12.97
C ALA A 130 -36.67 5.53 -12.51
N ALA A 131 -36.09 4.34 -12.34
CA ALA A 131 -36.79 3.15 -11.85
C ALA A 131 -37.34 3.31 -10.43
N ALA A 132 -36.73 4.17 -9.61
CA ALA A 132 -37.14 4.43 -8.24
C ALA A 132 -38.29 5.46 -8.12
N GLN A 133 -38.82 6.01 -9.22
CA GLN A 133 -39.93 6.97 -9.17
C GLN A 133 -41.27 6.24 -8.93
N ASP A 134 -42.08 6.76 -8.02
CA ASP A 134 -43.34 6.12 -7.57
C ASP A 134 -44.44 6.03 -8.65
N LYS A 135 -44.33 6.80 -9.74
CA LYS A 135 -45.39 6.96 -10.77
C LYS A 135 -45.04 6.32 -12.12
N LEU A 136 -44.30 5.22 -12.12
CA LEU A 136 -44.02 4.48 -13.36
C LEU A 136 -45.12 3.48 -13.71
N LEU A 137 -45.43 3.40 -15.01
CA LEU A 137 -46.23 2.33 -15.58
C LEU A 137 -45.39 1.05 -15.72
N ALA A 138 -46.02 -0.13 -15.69
CA ALA A 138 -45.32 -1.41 -15.88
C ALA A 138 -44.49 -1.45 -17.19
N ALA A 139 -45.04 -0.93 -18.29
CA ALA A 139 -44.32 -0.83 -19.56
C ALA A 139 -43.07 0.07 -19.49
N GLN A 140 -43.08 1.09 -18.63
CA GLN A 140 -41.91 1.95 -18.41
C GLN A 140 -40.83 1.22 -17.61
N HIS A 141 -41.21 0.38 -16.64
CA HIS A 141 -40.25 -0.47 -15.92
C HIS A 141 -39.57 -1.46 -16.85
N THR A 142 -40.32 -2.20 -17.67
CA THR A 142 -39.75 -3.11 -18.68
C THR A 142 -38.82 -2.36 -19.62
N ARG A 143 -39.20 -1.14 -20.04
CA ARG A 143 -38.35 -0.34 -20.91
C ARG A 143 -37.04 0.09 -20.24
N ILE A 144 -37.06 0.40 -18.94
CA ILE A 144 -35.82 0.68 -18.19
C ILE A 144 -34.94 -0.57 -18.17
N GLU A 145 -35.50 -1.73 -17.85
CA GLU A 145 -34.77 -2.99 -17.75
C GLU A 145 -34.07 -3.36 -19.08
N GLU A 146 -34.77 -3.19 -20.21
CA GLU A 146 -34.18 -3.37 -21.55
C GLU A 146 -32.98 -2.45 -21.79
N MET A 147 -33.12 -1.17 -21.45
CA MET A 147 -32.06 -0.16 -21.64
C MET A 147 -30.89 -0.39 -20.69
N GLU A 148 -31.17 -0.81 -19.45
CA GLU A 148 -30.15 -1.17 -18.46
C GLU A 148 -29.35 -2.38 -18.91
N ALA A 149 -30.02 -3.43 -19.42
CA ALA A 149 -29.36 -4.60 -19.97
C ALA A 149 -28.45 -4.21 -21.13
N ARG A 150 -28.95 -3.44 -22.10
CA ARG A 150 -28.15 -3.00 -23.25
C ARG A 150 -26.95 -2.15 -22.84
N ALA A 151 -27.11 -1.24 -21.88
CA ALA A 151 -26.00 -0.42 -21.37
C ALA A 151 -24.94 -1.26 -20.62
N ASN A 152 -25.37 -2.28 -19.87
CA ASN A 152 -24.46 -3.23 -19.22
C ASN A 152 -23.66 -4.05 -20.25
N ASP A 153 -24.30 -4.53 -21.31
CA ASP A 153 -23.64 -5.31 -22.36
C ASP A 153 -22.59 -4.45 -23.09
N LEU A 154 -22.94 -3.22 -23.46
CA LEU A 154 -22.02 -2.26 -24.07
C LEU A 154 -20.82 -1.96 -23.15
N LEU A 155 -21.07 -1.81 -21.85
CA LEU A 155 -20.02 -1.56 -20.88
C LEU A 155 -19.08 -2.77 -20.72
N ALA A 156 -19.63 -3.98 -20.78
CA ALA A 156 -18.87 -5.22 -20.74
C ALA A 156 -18.01 -5.42 -22.01
N ALA A 157 -18.51 -4.99 -23.16
CA ALA A 157 -17.80 -5.02 -24.44
C ALA A 157 -16.70 -3.95 -24.57
N THR A 158 -16.72 -2.92 -23.73
CA THR A 158 -15.75 -1.80 -23.81
C THR A 158 -14.41 -2.19 -23.17
N ALA A 159 -13.34 -2.33 -23.96
CA ALA A 159 -11.98 -2.59 -23.47
C ALA A 159 -11.43 -1.41 -22.62
N PRO A 160 -10.31 -1.57 -21.87
CA PRO A 160 -9.71 -2.80 -21.37
C PRO A 160 -10.47 -3.36 -20.14
N ASN A 161 -10.55 -4.68 -19.98
CA ASN A 161 -11.24 -5.32 -18.83
C ASN A 161 -12.73 -4.93 -18.66
N GLY A 162 -13.46 -4.73 -19.76
CA GLY A 162 -14.86 -4.28 -19.75
C GLY A 162 -15.79 -5.14 -18.87
N ALA A 163 -15.68 -6.47 -18.95
CA ALA A 163 -16.49 -7.38 -18.15
C ALA A 163 -16.30 -7.20 -16.63
N LEU A 164 -15.05 -7.03 -16.18
CA LEU A 164 -14.74 -6.74 -14.77
C LEU A 164 -15.29 -5.37 -14.37
N PHE A 165 -15.06 -4.34 -15.20
CA PHE A 165 -15.57 -2.98 -14.94
C PHE A 165 -17.10 -2.96 -14.81
N ALA A 166 -17.81 -3.60 -15.74
CA ALA A 166 -19.26 -3.72 -15.72
C ALA A 166 -19.77 -4.44 -14.46
N ALA A 167 -19.10 -5.53 -14.04
CA ALA A 167 -19.44 -6.23 -12.81
C ALA A 167 -19.24 -5.34 -11.56
N THR A 168 -18.15 -4.56 -11.50
CA THR A 168 -17.88 -3.61 -10.41
C THR A 168 -18.91 -2.49 -10.36
N VAL A 169 -19.27 -1.91 -11.52
CA VAL A 169 -20.31 -0.87 -11.61
C VAL A 169 -21.65 -1.42 -11.12
N ARG A 170 -22.05 -2.62 -11.57
CA ARG A 170 -23.28 -3.29 -11.13
C ARG A 170 -23.31 -3.51 -9.61
N ALA A 171 -22.23 -4.03 -9.04
CA ALA A 171 -22.13 -4.23 -7.58
C ALA A 171 -22.21 -2.90 -6.81
N THR A 172 -21.60 -1.84 -7.36
CA THR A 172 -21.63 -0.49 -6.77
C THR A 172 -23.03 0.11 -6.80
N LEU A 173 -23.75 -0.04 -7.91
CA LEU A 173 -25.13 0.40 -8.09
C LEU A 173 -26.11 -0.38 -7.20
N GLN A 174 -25.92 -1.70 -7.05
CA GLN A 174 -26.69 -2.50 -6.09
C GLN A 174 -26.48 -2.04 -4.64
N ARG A 175 -25.23 -1.74 -4.27
CA ARG A 175 -24.93 -1.17 -2.95
C ARG A 175 -25.58 0.21 -2.77
N GLU A 176 -25.60 1.05 -3.80
CA GLU A 176 -26.29 2.34 -3.78
C GLU A 176 -27.80 2.17 -3.59
N LYS A 177 -28.41 1.21 -4.27
CA LYS A 177 -29.83 0.86 -4.09
C LYS A 177 -30.12 0.49 -2.64
N HIS A 178 -29.34 -0.41 -2.05
CA HIS A 178 -29.49 -0.76 -0.63
C HIS A 178 -29.34 0.45 0.30
N TRP A 179 -28.39 1.34 -0.01
CA TRP A 179 -28.20 2.57 0.74
C TRP A 179 -29.39 3.53 0.63
N ALA A 180 -29.96 3.68 -0.58
CA ALA A 180 -31.15 4.47 -0.82
C ALA A 180 -32.38 3.90 -0.09
N ASP A 181 -32.57 2.59 -0.15
CA ASP A 181 -33.65 1.87 0.53
C ASP A 181 -33.54 2.00 2.05
N TRP A 182 -32.33 1.86 2.61
CA TRP A 182 -32.08 2.07 4.03
C TRP A 182 -32.39 3.50 4.49
N LYS A 183 -32.00 4.51 3.70
CA LYS A 183 -32.36 5.90 3.96
C LYS A 183 -33.88 6.12 3.90
N ARG A 184 -34.55 5.52 2.92
CA ARG A 184 -36.03 5.59 2.79
C ARG A 184 -36.73 4.93 3.97
N ALA A 185 -36.14 3.88 4.54
CA ALA A 185 -36.63 3.20 5.73
C ALA A 185 -36.33 3.94 7.06
N GLY A 186 -35.82 5.17 7.01
CA GLY A 186 -35.58 6.00 8.21
C GLY A 186 -34.24 5.77 8.88
N CYS A 187 -33.24 5.26 8.16
CA CYS A 187 -31.86 5.13 8.64
C CYS A 187 -31.74 4.28 9.93
N VAL A 188 -32.35 3.10 9.94
CA VAL A 188 -32.30 2.19 11.11
C VAL A 188 -30.86 1.86 11.51
N ALA A 189 -30.56 1.83 12.80
CA ALA A 189 -29.21 1.51 13.26
C ALA A 189 -28.79 0.12 12.75
N PHE A 190 -27.59 0.04 12.15
CA PHE A 190 -26.99 -1.24 11.72
C PHE A 190 -26.29 -1.99 12.85
N ASP A 191 -26.24 -1.37 14.03
CA ASP A 191 -25.61 -1.93 15.21
C ASP A 191 -26.41 -3.15 15.65
N LYS A 192 -25.81 -4.32 15.45
CA LYS A 192 -26.26 -5.53 16.12
C LYS A 192 -25.81 -5.40 17.57
N ALA A 193 -26.74 -5.52 18.52
CA ALA A 193 -26.40 -5.67 19.92
C ALA A 193 -25.30 -6.73 20.03
N ALA A 194 -24.27 -6.47 20.84
CA ALA A 194 -23.23 -7.46 21.10
C ALA A 194 -23.93 -8.77 21.41
N VAL A 195 -23.71 -9.78 20.55
CA VAL A 195 -24.24 -11.11 20.81
C VAL A 195 -23.67 -11.48 22.16
N GLU A 196 -24.52 -11.56 23.19
CA GLU A 196 -24.10 -12.19 24.43
C GLU A 196 -23.63 -13.57 24.00
N LEU A 197 -22.31 -13.76 24.06
CA LEU A 197 -21.72 -15.08 24.02
C LEU A 197 -22.20 -15.74 25.30
N SER A 198 -23.45 -16.21 25.26
CA SER A 198 -24.03 -17.16 26.19
C SER A 198 -22.95 -18.17 26.39
N GLY A 199 -22.35 -18.11 27.57
CA GLY A 199 -21.27 -18.98 27.97
C GLY A 199 -21.83 -20.39 28.09
N GLN A 200 -22.09 -21.05 26.97
CA GLN A 200 -21.80 -22.46 26.87
C GLN A 200 -20.31 -22.54 27.15
N LYS A 201 -19.98 -22.75 28.43
CA LYS A 201 -18.73 -23.36 28.86
C LYS A 201 -18.67 -24.71 28.17
N ARG A 202 -18.33 -24.72 26.87
CA ARG A 202 -17.70 -25.86 26.25
C ARG A 202 -16.49 -26.10 27.12
N LYS A 203 -16.44 -27.24 27.82
CA LYS A 203 -15.21 -27.71 28.41
C LYS A 203 -14.19 -27.66 27.28
N ALA A 204 -13.31 -26.66 27.33
CA ALA A 204 -12.25 -26.54 26.37
C ALA A 204 -11.40 -27.79 26.57
N ALA A 205 -11.55 -28.77 25.66
CA ALA A 205 -10.45 -29.66 25.39
C ALA A 205 -9.25 -28.74 25.16
N ALA A 206 -8.20 -28.94 25.94
CA ALA A 206 -7.00 -28.11 25.94
C ALA A 206 -6.29 -28.23 24.58
N VAL A 207 -6.83 -27.55 23.57
CA VAL A 207 -6.11 -27.24 22.35
C VAL A 207 -5.37 -25.96 22.71
N GLY A 208 -4.07 -26.10 22.98
CA GLY A 208 -3.20 -24.99 23.27
C GLY A 208 -3.42 -23.88 22.25
N ARG A 209 -3.91 -22.72 22.71
CA ARG A 209 -3.97 -21.49 21.91
C ARG A 209 -2.56 -21.26 21.37
N SER A 210 -2.33 -21.60 20.10
CA SER A 210 -1.09 -21.24 19.44
C SER A 210 -1.04 -19.72 19.46
N LYS A 211 -0.04 -19.14 20.13
CA LYS A 211 0.25 -17.70 20.17
C LYS A 211 0.57 -17.11 18.77
N ARG A 212 0.48 -17.91 17.70
CA ARG A 212 0.77 -17.51 16.33
C ARG A 212 -0.47 -16.96 15.66
N MET A 213 -0.41 -15.67 15.35
CA MET A 213 -1.43 -14.99 14.56
C MET A 213 -1.39 -15.55 13.14
N GLN A 214 -2.51 -16.12 12.68
CA GLN A 214 -2.66 -16.57 11.29
C GLN A 214 -3.21 -15.41 10.48
N LEU A 215 -2.41 -14.90 9.55
CA LEU A 215 -2.84 -13.92 8.54
C LEU A 215 -3.18 -14.66 7.24
N GLY A 216 -3.89 -13.98 6.32
CA GLY A 216 -4.39 -14.61 5.09
C GLY A 216 -3.30 -15.23 4.20
N ASN A 217 -2.06 -14.70 4.23
CA ASN A 217 -0.92 -15.26 3.50
C ASN A 217 0.10 -15.90 4.46
N SER A 218 0.70 -17.02 4.04
CA SER A 218 1.79 -17.71 4.74
C SER A 218 3.01 -16.82 5.01
N GLN A 219 3.37 -15.91 4.10
CA GLN A 219 4.51 -15.00 4.29
C GLN A 219 4.20 -13.91 5.32
N LEU A 220 2.98 -13.38 5.30
CA LEU A 220 2.51 -12.41 6.30
C LEU A 220 2.38 -13.06 7.68
N THR A 221 1.89 -14.29 7.73
CA THR A 221 1.89 -15.11 8.94
C THR A 221 3.31 -15.35 9.45
N LYS A 222 4.29 -15.55 8.57
CA LYS A 222 5.69 -15.71 8.97
C LYS A 222 6.26 -14.43 9.56
N LEU A 223 6.13 -13.29 8.86
CA LEU A 223 6.63 -11.98 9.31
C LEU A 223 6.00 -11.56 10.64
N TRP A 224 4.69 -11.71 10.78
CA TRP A 224 3.97 -11.31 11.99
C TRP A 224 4.37 -12.15 13.22
N ASN A 225 4.90 -13.35 13.00
CA ASN A 225 5.33 -14.26 14.06
C ASN A 225 6.86 -14.30 14.23
N MET A 226 7.65 -13.51 13.49
CA MET A 226 9.12 -13.50 13.55
C MET A 226 9.68 -12.76 14.77
N GLY A 227 8.89 -11.89 15.39
CA GLY A 227 9.26 -11.22 16.63
C GLY A 227 8.02 -10.84 17.41
N SER A 228 8.12 -10.83 18.73
CA SER A 228 7.10 -10.15 19.52
C SER A 228 7.44 -8.65 19.52
N ASN A 229 6.42 -7.80 19.35
CA ASN A 229 6.57 -6.36 19.57
C ASN A 229 6.64 -6.01 21.08
N SER A 230 6.97 -6.99 21.94
CA SER A 230 7.17 -6.72 23.36
C SER A 230 8.45 -5.93 23.56
N LEU A 231 8.38 -4.89 24.37
CA LEU A 231 9.55 -4.07 24.73
C LEU A 231 10.65 -4.92 25.37
N GLU A 232 10.30 -6.01 26.05
CA GLU A 232 11.24 -6.95 26.68
C GLU A 232 12.06 -7.73 25.63
N ASP A 233 11.43 -8.22 24.57
CA ASP A 233 12.12 -8.95 23.49
C ASP A 233 12.97 -8.00 22.65
N ILE A 234 12.51 -6.75 22.45
CA ILE A 234 13.29 -5.70 21.78
C ILE A 234 14.53 -5.34 22.62
N ALA A 235 14.38 -5.19 23.94
CA ALA A 235 15.50 -4.93 24.84
C ALA A 235 16.48 -6.10 24.91
N ALA A 236 15.98 -7.33 24.97
CA ALA A 236 16.81 -8.54 24.97
C ALA A 236 17.55 -8.74 23.65
N ASN A 237 16.92 -8.43 22.50
CA ASN A 237 17.59 -8.46 21.21
C ASN A 237 18.61 -7.33 21.07
N ALA A 238 18.29 -6.11 21.53
CA ALA A 238 19.25 -5.00 21.56
C ALA A 238 20.49 -5.32 22.42
N ALA A 239 20.36 -6.14 23.46
CA ALA A 239 21.48 -6.64 24.24
C ALA A 239 22.31 -7.72 23.49
N LYS A 240 21.68 -8.55 22.66
CA LYS A 240 22.35 -9.62 21.87
C LYS A 240 22.99 -9.12 20.57
N SER A 241 22.34 -8.18 19.88
CA SER A 241 22.88 -7.47 18.71
C SER A 241 23.55 -6.15 19.10
N GLY A 242 23.78 -5.95 20.39
CA GLY A 242 24.40 -4.77 20.96
C GLY A 242 25.82 -4.60 20.44
N VAL A 243 26.17 -3.35 20.19
CA VAL A 243 27.51 -2.92 19.78
C VAL A 243 28.57 -3.60 20.67
N PRO A 244 29.54 -4.35 20.10
CA PRO A 244 30.58 -5.02 20.89
C PRO A 244 31.30 -4.03 21.79
N SER A 245 31.70 -4.49 22.99
CA SER A 245 32.50 -3.66 23.89
C SER A 245 33.82 -3.27 23.20
N LEU A 246 34.28 -2.03 23.43
CA LEU A 246 35.50 -1.52 22.78
C LEU A 246 36.73 -2.37 23.11
N VAL A 247 36.79 -2.90 24.34
CA VAL A 247 37.86 -3.79 24.80
C VAL A 247 37.81 -5.12 24.05
N ASP A 248 36.63 -5.73 23.93
CA ASP A 248 36.48 -7.00 23.20
C ASP A 248 36.73 -6.85 21.70
N PHE A 249 36.33 -5.70 21.12
CA PHE A 249 36.55 -5.43 19.71
C PHE A 249 38.03 -5.23 19.39
N LEU A 250 38.82 -4.67 20.30
CA LEU A 250 40.25 -4.36 20.09
C LEU A 250 41.21 -5.47 20.55
N LYS A 251 40.76 -6.48 21.31
CA LYS A 251 41.57 -7.65 21.71
C LYS A 251 42.33 -8.30 20.54
N PRO A 252 41.72 -8.56 19.36
CA PRO A 252 42.46 -9.12 18.22
C PRO A 252 43.59 -8.22 17.71
N VAL A 253 43.48 -6.90 17.90
CA VAL A 253 44.56 -5.94 17.54
C VAL A 253 45.68 -6.00 18.56
N VAL A 254 45.36 -6.20 19.84
CA VAL A 254 46.35 -6.37 20.92
C VAL A 254 47.12 -7.69 20.74
N GLU A 255 46.44 -8.77 20.39
CA GLU A 255 47.09 -10.08 20.15
C GLU A 255 47.98 -10.07 18.91
N GLN A 256 47.60 -9.34 17.85
CA GLN A 256 48.43 -9.14 16.66
C GLN A 256 49.64 -8.21 16.88
N MET A 257 49.80 -7.64 18.08
CA MET A 257 50.94 -6.82 18.47
C MET A 257 52.04 -7.59 19.19
N ASP A 258 51.77 -8.83 19.63
CA ASP A 258 52.77 -9.69 20.27
C ASP A 258 53.70 -10.30 19.20
N PRO A 259 55.05 -10.12 19.31
CA PRO A 259 56.02 -10.71 18.38
C PRO A 259 55.92 -12.23 18.22
N ALA A 260 55.24 -12.94 19.13
CA ALA A 260 55.03 -14.39 19.06
C ALA A 260 53.93 -14.85 18.08
N ALA A 261 53.06 -13.95 17.60
CA ALA A 261 51.91 -14.34 16.78
C ALA A 261 52.26 -14.74 15.33
N GLY A 262 53.45 -14.40 14.83
CA GLY A 262 53.94 -14.86 13.51
C GLY A 262 53.08 -14.46 12.31
N ILE A 263 52.26 -13.41 12.41
CA ILE A 263 51.36 -12.96 11.35
C ILE A 263 52.07 -11.96 10.43
N GLU A 264 52.06 -12.25 9.12
CA GLU A 264 52.62 -11.41 8.06
C GLU A 264 51.98 -10.01 8.03
N GLU A 265 52.78 -8.98 7.71
CA GLU A 265 52.38 -7.57 7.82
C GLU A 265 51.17 -7.18 6.95
N GLU A 266 50.94 -7.91 5.86
CA GLU A 266 49.86 -7.69 4.91
C GLU A 266 48.48 -8.07 5.47
N TYR A 267 48.41 -9.02 6.40
CA TYR A 267 47.16 -9.53 7.00
C TYR A 267 46.82 -8.91 8.35
N LYS A 268 47.59 -7.90 8.80
CA LYS A 268 47.31 -7.19 10.05
C LYS A 268 46.02 -6.35 9.90
N LEU A 269 45.15 -6.42 10.90
CA LEU A 269 43.84 -5.71 10.96
C LEU A 269 43.93 -4.18 10.85
N LYS A 270 45.15 -3.63 10.90
CA LYS A 270 45.48 -2.21 10.72
C LYS A 270 45.33 -1.76 9.26
N ASN A 271 45.49 -2.69 8.31
CA ASN A 271 45.36 -2.42 6.88
C ASN A 271 43.92 -2.55 6.38
N ASP A 272 43.04 -3.20 7.15
CA ASP A 272 41.61 -3.25 6.82
C ASP A 272 40.94 -1.92 7.17
N LYS A 273 40.67 -1.13 6.12
CA LYS A 273 39.98 0.16 6.21
C LYS A 273 38.62 0.02 6.89
N ALA A 274 37.88 -1.07 6.65
CA ALA A 274 36.56 -1.27 7.25
C ALA A 274 36.64 -1.52 8.77
N TYR A 275 37.67 -2.25 9.20
CA TYR A 275 37.93 -2.51 10.61
C TYR A 275 38.38 -1.24 11.34
N CYS A 276 39.31 -0.46 10.77
CA CYS A 276 39.75 0.82 11.31
C CYS A 276 38.59 1.83 11.46
N TRP A 277 37.69 1.91 10.47
CA TRP A 277 36.50 2.76 10.53
C TRP A 277 35.50 2.34 11.63
N LYS A 278 35.30 1.03 11.82
CA LYS A 278 34.47 0.50 12.91
C LYS A 278 35.11 0.79 14.27
N ALA A 279 36.42 0.58 14.41
CA ALA A 279 37.18 0.88 15.63
C ALA A 279 37.10 2.37 15.99
N LEU A 280 37.27 3.28 15.03
CA LEU A 280 37.16 4.73 15.22
C LEU A 280 35.77 5.15 15.71
N ARG A 281 34.69 4.57 15.14
CA ARG A 281 33.33 4.83 15.61
C ARG A 281 33.08 4.33 17.03
N LEU A 282 33.69 3.21 17.43
CA LEU A 282 33.60 2.68 18.79
C LEU A 282 34.42 3.53 19.77
N MET A 283 35.64 3.94 19.39
CA MET A 283 36.49 4.82 20.19
C MET A 283 35.83 6.19 20.43
N ALA A 284 35.22 6.78 19.39
CA ALA A 284 34.52 8.07 19.49
C ALA A 284 33.37 8.08 20.51
N LYS A 285 32.70 6.94 20.71
CA LYS A 285 31.59 6.80 21.67
C LYS A 285 32.04 6.64 23.12
N LYS A 286 33.25 6.13 23.34
CA LYS A 286 33.80 5.82 24.68
C LYS A 286 34.74 6.93 25.16
N ASP A 287 35.75 7.26 24.37
CA ASP A 287 36.81 8.22 24.73
C ASP A 287 37.28 9.02 23.49
N VAL A 288 36.87 10.29 23.42
CA VAL A 288 37.25 11.22 22.33
C VAL A 288 38.76 11.52 22.32
N SER A 289 39.43 11.40 23.47
CA SER A 289 40.87 11.59 23.60
C SER A 289 41.69 10.59 22.78
N LEU A 290 41.16 9.39 22.52
CA LEU A 290 41.81 8.37 21.70
C LEU A 290 41.87 8.79 20.22
N LEU A 291 40.87 9.53 19.74
CA LEU A 291 40.85 10.03 18.36
C LEU A 291 41.96 11.05 18.11
N SER A 292 42.30 11.86 19.11
CA SER A 292 43.41 12.81 19.02
C SER A 292 44.77 12.12 18.83
N LYS A 293 44.90 10.89 19.33
CA LYS A 293 46.12 10.07 19.20
C LYS A 293 46.20 9.32 17.88
N VAL A 294 45.04 8.93 17.32
CA VAL A 294 44.98 8.35 15.96
C VAL A 294 45.21 9.43 14.89
N SER A 295 44.77 10.67 15.12
CA SER A 295 44.90 11.77 14.16
C SER A 295 46.26 12.50 14.19
N ALA A 296 47.19 12.11 15.07
CA ALA A 296 48.51 12.72 15.16
C ALA A 296 49.42 12.30 13.97
N PRO A 297 50.42 13.11 13.57
CA PRO A 297 51.36 12.73 12.50
C PRO A 297 52.16 11.49 12.93
N GLY A 298 51.88 10.33 12.31
CA GLY A 298 52.44 9.02 12.71
C GLY A 298 51.57 8.21 13.69
N GLY A 299 50.34 8.66 13.97
CA GLY A 299 49.37 7.94 14.80
C GLY A 299 48.81 6.70 14.10
N SER A 300 49.13 5.52 14.62
CA SER A 300 48.51 4.25 14.22
C SER A 300 47.42 3.87 15.22
N LEU A 301 46.46 3.04 14.79
CA LEU A 301 45.48 2.38 15.67
C LEU A 301 46.17 1.72 16.89
N GLU A 302 47.41 1.27 16.71
CA GLU A 302 48.28 0.70 17.74
C GLU A 302 48.62 1.68 18.88
N ALA A 303 48.86 2.95 18.56
CA ALA A 303 49.24 3.95 19.55
C ALA A 303 48.05 4.27 20.47
N ALA A 304 46.83 4.28 19.90
CA ALA A 304 45.60 4.44 20.65
C ALA A 304 45.28 3.19 21.50
N VAL A 305 45.54 1.99 20.98
CA VAL A 305 45.35 0.71 21.70
C VAL A 305 46.35 0.56 22.85
N LYS A 306 47.64 0.90 22.66
CA LYS A 306 48.65 0.88 23.74
C LYS A 306 48.31 1.87 24.86
N TYR A 307 47.90 3.08 24.51
CA TYR A 307 47.48 4.07 25.50
C TYR A 307 46.23 3.62 26.30
N MET A 308 45.30 2.91 25.65
CA MET A 308 44.18 2.27 26.34
C MET A 308 44.61 1.15 27.30
N ASP A 309 45.54 0.29 26.88
CA ASP A 309 46.05 -0.80 27.72
C ASP A 309 46.85 -0.28 28.92
N ASP A 310 47.66 0.78 28.73
CA ASP A 310 48.39 1.45 29.81
C ASP A 310 47.44 2.18 30.79
N LYS A 311 46.38 2.80 30.28
CA LYS A 311 45.34 3.45 31.10
C LYS A 311 44.55 2.42 31.92
N LEU A 312 44.15 1.30 31.31
CA LEU A 312 43.48 0.19 31.99
C LEU A 312 44.37 -0.48 33.05
N LYS A 313 45.68 -0.63 32.78
CA LYS A 313 46.65 -1.14 33.76
C LYS A 313 46.92 -0.17 34.93
N GLY A 314 46.78 1.13 34.71
CA GLY A 314 46.86 2.16 35.75
C GLY A 314 45.66 2.09 36.70
N GLU A 315 44.45 2.03 36.14
CA GLU A 315 43.20 1.93 36.91
C GLU A 315 43.14 0.62 37.75
N LEU A 316 43.61 -0.51 37.20
CA LEU A 316 43.73 -1.79 37.93
C LEU A 316 44.76 -1.77 39.07
N LYS A 317 45.72 -0.84 39.05
CA LYS A 317 46.72 -0.68 40.12
C LYS A 317 46.17 0.14 41.28
N GLU A 318 45.38 1.16 40.99
CA GLU A 318 44.70 2.00 41.98
C GLU A 318 43.63 1.21 42.76
N GLU A 319 42.81 0.38 42.09
CA GLU A 319 41.81 -0.48 42.77
C GLU A 319 42.44 -1.52 43.72
N LYS A 320 43.66 -1.99 43.40
CA LYS A 320 44.38 -2.97 44.23
C LYS A 320 44.97 -2.32 45.49
N GLU A 321 45.45 -1.09 45.40
CA GLU A 321 45.96 -0.31 46.53
C GLU A 321 44.84 0.13 47.48
N GLU A 322 43.65 0.41 46.95
CA GLU A 322 42.47 0.78 47.76
C GLU A 322 41.91 -0.43 48.54
N SER A 323 41.94 -1.64 47.97
CA SER A 323 41.52 -2.87 48.65
C SER A 323 42.45 -3.34 49.79
N ALA A 324 43.70 -2.85 49.82
CA ALA A 324 44.70 -3.25 50.82
C ALA A 324 44.64 -2.41 52.12
N LEU A 325 43.82 -1.35 52.17
CA LEU A 325 43.78 -0.40 53.27
C LEU A 325 42.55 -0.53 54.20
N ALA A 326 41.68 -1.53 54.01
CA ALA A 326 40.51 -1.75 54.86
C ALA A 326 40.80 -2.78 55.99
N PRO A 327 40.60 -2.44 57.29
CA PRO A 327 40.79 -3.37 58.42
C PRO A 327 39.61 -4.37 58.59
N PRO A 328 39.82 -5.53 59.24
CA PRO A 328 38.92 -6.68 59.17
C PRO A 328 37.67 -6.60 60.06
N ASP A 329 36.58 -7.15 59.50
CA ASP A 329 35.19 -7.25 59.97
C ASP A 329 34.94 -7.66 61.43
N ALA A 330 33.90 -7.05 62.02
CA ALA A 330 33.14 -7.60 63.14
C ALA A 330 31.84 -8.21 62.60
N ALA A 331 31.62 -9.47 62.97
CA ALA A 331 30.64 -10.41 62.46
C ALA A 331 29.17 -9.97 62.57
N ASP A 332 28.40 -10.33 61.55
CA ASP A 332 26.94 -10.36 61.55
C ASP A 332 26.46 -11.79 61.87
N VAL A 333 25.46 -11.93 62.75
CA VAL A 333 24.75 -13.18 63.07
C VAL A 333 23.35 -13.08 62.48
N PRO A 334 22.87 -14.11 61.76
CA PRO A 334 21.67 -13.99 60.93
C PRO A 334 20.39 -14.48 61.63
N ASP A 335 19.29 -14.22 60.93
CA ASP A 335 18.09 -15.08 60.78
C ASP A 335 16.85 -14.67 61.59
N ALA A 336 15.78 -14.27 60.89
CA ALA A 336 14.57 -15.09 60.75
C ALA A 336 13.35 -14.27 60.22
N PRO A 337 12.34 -14.95 59.63
CA PRO A 337 11.37 -14.38 58.71
C PRO A 337 9.90 -14.41 59.23
N ALA A 338 8.98 -13.89 58.40
CA ALA A 338 7.59 -14.35 58.17
C ALA A 338 6.53 -13.21 58.17
N ASP A 339 5.70 -13.24 57.13
CA ASP A 339 4.36 -12.62 56.96
C ASP A 339 3.39 -13.00 58.14
N PRO A 340 2.08 -12.60 58.22
CA PRO A 340 1.18 -12.07 57.17
C PRO A 340 -0.03 -11.17 57.61
N VAL A 341 -0.88 -10.82 56.61
CA VAL A 341 -2.38 -10.70 56.65
C VAL A 341 -3.10 -9.42 57.18
N GLU A 342 -4.13 -9.04 56.38
CA GLU A 342 -5.34 -8.21 56.62
C GLU A 342 -5.17 -6.68 56.85
N ALA A 343 -5.97 -5.79 56.27
CA ALA A 343 -7.33 -5.89 55.72
C ALA A 343 -7.55 -4.99 54.49
#